data_AF-A0A8S1NC45-F1
#
_entry.id   AF-A0A8S1NC45-F1
#
_cell.length_a   1.000
_cell.length_b   1.000
_cell.length_c   1.000
_cell.angle_alpha   90.00
_cell.angle_beta   90.00
_cell.angle_gamma   90.00
#
_symmetry.space_group_name_H-M   'P 1'
#
loop_
_entity.id
_entity.type
_entity.pdbx_description
1 polymer ?
#
loop_
_entity_poly.entity_id
_entity_poly.type
_entity_poly.pdbx_seq_one_letter_code
_entity_poly.pdbx_strand_id
1 'polypeptide(L)'
;MSHKYYSISTKVSSQDNVKIIRIQSNKNHKSHNNLINPNKIEPETLSHQNNQLKTQINSLQDEVQVWKLKYQQLQRDSAQNLMFDNSKTFLISLKQQLKKLESDLSDKIKQIEEYKKMINVTKYQEMHAELMNYQQQALLYELQIKDLKEQLQENQTFRIEDLYLKQEKIIQKITKKNHDLKLENTNMKTERYFLTGQIESLKTQLIIKDKEIRRLISVQKQLEENQQFQTTITKTRQQIFRESVENAQLQEQLKNLELRYSSDIQDKDQEINDLKQQLFEQGELKKQLERYQQISYEQKISMLEFQKIDSRQDSTRKLKISLNNSGISQQQQNYSVLRQSSQQYKQSIQQDLSKIQNTEFTKYCNEIEESDKQIQQSNIKQKKIIRVNQYDVAHFGLEIRFKLLSKEVSIQDIEMLFEKYEQQIKIHELLDFLLQEPFKIQSYEQRKLIARYLVEDNNEDYVVYDALRSNDVSIVLSVFKQLIGKYELFTKREINTIENELKLIFEKSQFSINDAIQQLTLKKKHLKPGQCEKVDYEQAIKFSEINLSPRQLEYIYFLNYTFFQDLCIIYYQNVMTYFNKSK
;
A
#
# COMPACT_ATOMS: atom_id res chain seq x y z
N MET A 1 23.21 5.02 79.40
CA MET A 1 23.73 4.40 80.64
C MET A 1 22.91 4.86 81.84
N SER A 2 22.14 3.96 82.47
CA SER A 2 22.10 3.75 83.93
C SER A 2 21.07 2.67 84.23
N HIS A 3 21.52 1.45 84.50
CA HIS A 3 20.68 0.45 85.17
C HIS A 3 20.69 0.75 86.68
N LYS A 4 19.53 0.75 87.32
CA LYS A 4 19.42 0.63 88.77
C LYS A 4 18.66 -0.65 89.11
N TYR A 5 19.39 -1.56 89.73
CA TYR A 5 18.92 -2.77 90.39
C TYR A 5 18.16 -2.41 91.67
N TYR A 6 17.10 -3.15 91.99
CA TYR A 6 16.56 -3.23 93.35
C TYR A 6 16.84 -4.63 93.90
N SER A 7 17.51 -4.67 95.04
CA SER A 7 17.82 -5.87 95.81
C SER A 7 16.64 -6.27 96.70
N ILE A 8 16.24 -7.53 96.65
CA ILE A 8 15.37 -8.14 97.65
C ILE A 8 16.27 -8.73 98.73
N SER A 9 16.10 -8.31 99.99
CA SER A 9 16.68 -9.02 101.14
C SER A 9 15.55 -9.61 101.99
N THR A 10 15.33 -10.91 101.85
CA THR A 10 14.61 -11.72 102.84
C THR A 10 15.62 -12.20 103.87
N LYS A 11 15.47 -11.77 105.12
CA LYS A 11 16.02 -12.51 106.27
C LYS A 11 14.89 -13.34 106.87
N VAL A 12 15.02 -14.65 106.71
CA VAL A 12 14.26 -15.64 107.47
C VAL A 12 14.95 -15.80 108.82
N SER A 13 14.18 -15.70 109.91
CA SER A 13 14.58 -16.19 111.23
C SER A 13 13.35 -16.81 111.89
N SER A 14 13.37 -18.14 111.86
CA SER A 14 12.78 -19.13 112.76
C SER A 14 11.91 -18.64 113.92
N GLN A 15 10.75 -19.29 113.97
CA GLN A 15 9.85 -19.52 115.11
C GLN A 15 8.96 -18.36 115.55
N ASP A 16 7.67 -18.65 115.40
CA ASP A 16 6.51 -18.04 116.03
C ASP A 16 6.07 -16.64 115.57
N ASN A 17 5.09 -16.69 114.67
CA ASN A 17 4.37 -15.61 114.01
C ASN A 17 3.51 -14.78 114.98
N VAL A 18 4.12 -13.85 115.71
CA VAL A 18 3.42 -12.65 116.18
C VAL A 18 4.39 -11.47 116.18
N LYS A 19 4.16 -10.47 115.32
CA LYS A 19 4.54 -9.08 115.62
C LYS A 19 3.52 -8.09 115.10
N ILE A 20 2.80 -7.58 116.10
CA ILE A 20 1.99 -6.37 116.15
C ILE A 20 2.75 -5.18 115.55
N ILE A 21 2.09 -4.40 114.71
CA ILE A 21 2.43 -2.97 114.54
C ILE A 21 1.18 -2.15 114.85
N ARG A 22 1.27 -1.43 115.96
CA ARG A 22 0.34 -0.41 116.47
C ARG A 22 0.53 0.86 115.64
N ILE A 23 -0.55 1.49 115.17
CA ILE A 23 -0.50 2.89 114.72
C ILE A 23 -1.56 3.67 115.52
N GLN A 24 -1.08 4.54 116.40
CA GLN A 24 -1.87 5.56 117.09
C GLN A 24 -2.01 6.80 116.19
N SER A 25 -3.20 7.40 116.24
CA SER A 25 -3.57 8.63 115.54
C SER A 25 -2.84 9.84 116.11
N ASN A 26 -2.41 10.76 115.24
CA ASN A 26 -2.15 12.13 115.67
C ASN A 26 -2.55 13.16 114.61
N LYS A 27 -2.99 14.31 115.12
CA LYS A 27 -3.85 15.33 114.52
C LYS A 27 -3.15 16.25 113.51
N ASN A 28 -3.94 16.66 112.51
CA ASN A 28 -3.97 17.94 111.79
C ASN A 28 -2.68 18.79 111.71
N HIS A 29 -2.15 18.96 110.50
CA HIS A 29 -2.47 20.14 109.67
C HIS A 29 -1.78 20.12 108.28
N LYS A 30 -2.54 20.62 107.30
CA LYS A 30 -2.16 21.28 106.03
C LYS A 30 -1.89 20.42 104.78
N SER A 31 -2.91 20.44 103.93
CA SER A 31 -2.87 20.58 102.45
C SER A 31 -1.82 19.75 101.71
N HIS A 32 -2.24 18.59 101.23
CA HIS A 32 -1.99 18.21 99.85
C HIS A 32 -3.23 17.51 99.29
N ASN A 33 -3.87 18.16 98.31
CA ASN A 33 -4.77 17.52 97.38
C ASN A 33 -3.99 16.44 96.62
N ASN A 34 -4.01 15.21 97.13
CA ASN A 34 -3.77 14.04 96.29
C ASN A 34 -5.12 13.67 95.67
N LEU A 35 -5.44 14.38 94.58
CA LEU A 35 -6.34 13.88 93.55
C LEU A 35 -5.86 12.47 93.18
N ILE A 36 -6.66 11.47 93.51
CA ILE A 36 -6.50 10.11 92.99
C ILE A 36 -6.59 10.23 91.47
N ASN A 37 -5.46 10.03 90.82
CA ASN A 37 -5.32 10.07 89.37
C ASN A 37 -6.12 8.88 88.78
N PRO A 38 -7.21 9.09 88.02
CA PRO A 38 -8.06 8.01 87.53
C PRO A 38 -7.42 7.19 86.40
N ASN A 39 -6.24 7.60 85.89
CA ASN A 39 -5.55 6.95 84.77
C ASN A 39 -4.71 5.71 85.12
N LYS A 40 -4.96 5.05 86.26
CA LYS A 40 -4.24 3.82 86.66
C LYS A 40 -5.10 2.78 87.39
N ILE A 41 -6.38 2.68 87.04
CA ILE A 41 -7.16 1.50 87.41
C ILE A 41 -7.30 0.66 86.15
N GLU A 42 -6.40 -0.31 85.99
CA GLU A 42 -6.41 -1.21 84.84
C GLU A 42 -7.76 -1.94 84.76
N PRO A 43 -8.39 -2.03 83.57
CA PRO A 43 -9.67 -2.73 83.39
C PRO A 43 -9.66 -4.16 83.92
N GLU A 44 -8.49 -4.80 83.91
CA GLU A 44 -8.27 -6.13 84.48
C GLU A 44 -8.47 -6.15 86.00
N THR A 45 -8.07 -5.10 86.74
CA THR A 45 -8.29 -5.04 88.20
C THR A 45 -9.77 -4.89 88.57
N LEU A 46 -10.53 -4.09 87.81
CA LEU A 46 -11.99 -3.97 87.99
C LEU A 46 -12.72 -5.25 87.55
N SER A 47 -12.31 -5.86 86.44
CA SER A 47 -12.85 -7.14 85.97
C SER A 47 -12.58 -8.26 86.98
N HIS A 48 -11.38 -8.30 87.56
CA HIS A 48 -11.00 -9.27 88.57
C HIS A 48 -11.79 -9.08 89.87
N GLN A 49 -11.96 -7.84 90.34
CA GLN A 49 -12.83 -7.53 91.48
C GLN A 49 -14.30 -7.92 91.22
N ASN A 50 -14.81 -7.69 90.00
CA ASN A 50 -16.17 -8.05 89.62
C ASN A 50 -16.37 -9.57 89.55
N ASN A 51 -15.37 -10.30 89.08
CA ASN A 51 -15.38 -11.76 89.09
C ASN A 51 -15.30 -12.31 90.52
N GLN A 52 -14.45 -11.74 91.40
CA GLN A 52 -14.39 -12.13 92.80
C GLN A 52 -15.74 -11.91 93.52
N LEU A 53 -16.40 -10.78 93.28
CA LEU A 53 -17.73 -10.50 93.83
C LEU A 53 -18.80 -11.47 93.28
N LYS A 54 -18.76 -11.82 91.99
CA LYS A 54 -19.65 -12.86 91.42
C LYS A 54 -19.44 -14.22 92.07
N THR A 55 -18.19 -14.62 92.29
CA THR A 55 -17.88 -15.88 92.98
C THR A 55 -18.41 -15.87 94.41
N GLN A 56 -18.27 -14.75 95.13
CA GLN A 56 -18.83 -14.58 96.47
C GLN A 56 -20.36 -14.60 96.49
N ILE A 57 -21.02 -14.02 95.47
CA ILE A 57 -22.48 -14.08 95.34
C ILE A 57 -22.93 -15.52 95.13
N ASN A 58 -22.28 -16.25 94.23
CA ASN A 58 -22.63 -17.65 93.98
C ASN A 58 -22.44 -18.51 95.25
N SER A 59 -21.34 -18.31 95.99
CA SER A 59 -21.14 -19.04 97.25
C SER A 59 -22.20 -18.69 98.30
N LEU A 60 -22.55 -17.41 98.46
CA LEU A 60 -23.61 -16.98 99.37
C LEU A 60 -24.99 -17.50 98.93
N GLN A 61 -25.23 -17.59 97.63
CA GLN A 61 -26.48 -18.10 97.07
C GLN A 61 -26.62 -19.61 97.31
N ASP A 62 -25.53 -20.36 97.18
CA ASP A 62 -25.46 -21.78 97.53
C ASP A 62 -25.65 -21.97 99.04
N GLU A 63 -24.99 -21.16 99.88
CA GLU A 63 -25.22 -21.18 101.34
C GLU A 63 -26.67 -20.90 101.71
N VAL A 64 -27.31 -19.90 101.10
CA VAL A 64 -28.74 -19.59 101.32
C VAL A 64 -29.62 -20.78 100.92
N GLN A 65 -29.31 -21.48 99.83
CA GLN A 65 -30.04 -22.69 99.45
C GLN A 65 -29.88 -23.81 100.48
N VAL A 66 -28.65 -24.08 100.91
CA VAL A 66 -28.36 -25.09 101.94
C VAL A 66 -29.11 -24.77 103.23
N TRP A 67 -29.11 -23.51 103.66
CA TRP A 67 -29.84 -23.07 104.85
C TRP A 67 -31.36 -23.13 104.69
N LYS A 68 -31.91 -22.84 103.51
CA LYS A 68 -33.35 -23.04 103.21
C LYS A 68 -33.75 -24.50 103.33
N LEU A 69 -32.94 -25.42 102.80
CA LEU A 69 -33.17 -26.86 102.91
C LEU A 69 -33.11 -27.31 104.37
N LYS A 70 -32.13 -26.83 105.13
CA LYS A 70 -31.96 -27.15 106.56
C LYS A 70 -33.12 -26.60 107.41
N TYR A 71 -33.60 -25.39 107.12
CA TYR A 71 -34.78 -24.81 107.76
C TYR A 71 -36.06 -25.60 107.45
N GLN A 72 -36.26 -26.02 106.19
CA GLN A 72 -37.38 -26.88 105.80
C GLN A 72 -37.34 -28.24 106.51
N GLN A 73 -36.15 -28.81 106.69
CA GLN A 73 -35.97 -30.08 107.39
C GLN A 73 -36.30 -29.94 108.88
N LEU A 74 -35.80 -28.89 109.53
CA LEU A 74 -36.15 -28.57 110.93
C LEU A 74 -37.64 -28.27 111.13
N GLN A 75 -38.31 -27.62 110.16
CA GLN A 75 -39.77 -27.45 110.22
C GLN A 75 -40.50 -28.80 110.21
N ARG A 76 -40.06 -29.76 109.39
CA ARG A 76 -40.62 -31.12 109.39
C ARG A 76 -40.34 -31.84 110.71
N ASP A 77 -39.12 -31.72 111.24
CA ASP A 77 -38.74 -32.37 112.51
C ASP A 77 -39.48 -31.76 113.72
N SER A 78 -39.74 -30.45 113.71
CA SER A 78 -40.52 -29.75 114.75
C SER A 78 -42.02 -30.05 114.69
N ALA A 79 -42.55 -30.42 113.51
CA ALA A 79 -43.94 -30.84 113.35
C ALA A 79 -44.17 -32.28 113.83
N GLN A 80 -43.09 -33.07 113.99
CA GLN A 80 -43.16 -34.48 114.41
C GLN A 80 -42.76 -34.72 115.88
N ASN A 81 -42.21 -33.74 116.62
CA ASN A 81 -41.81 -33.90 118.03
C ASN A 81 -42.23 -32.71 118.90
N LEU A 82 -43.12 -32.97 119.87
CA LEU A 82 -43.83 -32.00 120.71
C LEU A 82 -43.10 -31.61 122.01
N MET A 83 -41.78 -31.75 122.09
CA MET A 83 -40.99 -31.35 123.26
C MET A 83 -39.62 -30.84 122.78
N PHE A 84 -39.38 -29.52 122.82
CA PHE A 84 -38.08 -28.86 123.11
C PHE A 84 -38.20 -27.36 122.80
N ASP A 85 -38.40 -26.52 123.82
CA ASP A 85 -38.38 -25.04 123.71
C ASP A 85 -37.07 -24.49 123.12
N ASN A 86 -35.96 -25.22 123.24
CA ASN A 86 -34.67 -24.88 122.63
C ASN A 86 -34.70 -24.90 121.09
N SER A 87 -35.58 -25.72 120.47
CA SER A 87 -35.76 -25.76 119.01
C SER A 87 -36.37 -24.46 118.48
N LYS A 88 -37.30 -23.87 119.24
CA LYS A 88 -37.99 -22.63 118.87
C LYS A 88 -37.03 -21.43 118.91
N THR A 89 -36.18 -21.35 119.93
CA THR A 89 -35.15 -20.30 120.04
C THR A 89 -34.10 -20.44 118.94
N PHE A 90 -33.69 -21.66 118.61
CA PHE A 90 -32.78 -21.92 117.49
C PHE A 90 -33.41 -21.54 116.14
N LEU A 91 -34.68 -21.87 115.90
CA LEU A 91 -35.46 -21.45 114.73
C LEU A 91 -35.58 -19.93 114.60
N ILE A 92 -35.78 -19.22 115.71
CA ILE A 92 -35.82 -17.74 115.73
C ILE A 92 -34.44 -17.16 115.37
N SER A 93 -33.37 -17.68 115.96
CA SER A 93 -31.99 -17.28 115.63
C SER A 93 -31.67 -17.50 114.16
N LEU A 94 -32.05 -18.67 113.62
CA LEU A 94 -31.87 -19.01 112.21
C LEU A 94 -32.65 -18.07 111.31
N LYS A 95 -33.90 -17.75 111.66
CA LYS A 95 -34.73 -16.79 110.93
C LYS A 95 -34.14 -15.37 110.95
N GLN A 96 -33.52 -14.96 112.05
CA GLN A 96 -32.82 -13.68 112.15
C GLN A 96 -31.55 -13.66 111.29
N GLN A 97 -30.76 -14.74 111.30
CA GLN A 97 -29.58 -14.86 110.43
C GLN A 97 -29.97 -14.87 108.95
N LEU A 98 -31.05 -15.56 108.60
CA LEU A 98 -31.57 -15.62 107.23
C LEU A 98 -32.04 -14.24 106.77
N LYS A 99 -32.78 -13.51 107.61
CA LYS A 99 -33.15 -12.11 107.34
C LYS A 99 -31.94 -11.19 107.18
N LYS A 100 -30.90 -11.37 108.00
CA LYS A 100 -29.67 -10.58 107.89
C LYS A 100 -28.96 -10.86 106.57
N LEU A 101 -28.82 -12.12 106.19
CA LEU A 101 -28.23 -12.52 104.91
C LEU A 101 -29.06 -12.04 103.71
N GLU A 102 -30.40 -12.08 103.80
CA GLU A 102 -31.28 -11.52 102.76
C GLU A 102 -31.12 -10.00 102.62
N SER A 103 -30.96 -9.28 103.75
CA SER A 103 -30.65 -7.85 103.73
C SER A 103 -29.29 -7.57 103.11
N ASP A 104 -28.25 -8.29 103.54
CA ASP A 104 -26.88 -8.12 103.02
C ASP A 104 -26.82 -8.43 101.51
N LEU A 105 -27.55 -9.46 101.04
CA LEU A 105 -27.67 -9.78 99.62
C LEU A 105 -28.39 -8.65 98.86
N SER A 106 -29.47 -8.11 99.42
CA SER A 106 -30.20 -6.98 98.80
C SER A 106 -29.32 -5.74 98.65
N ASP A 107 -28.53 -5.42 99.69
CA ASP A 107 -27.61 -4.29 99.65
C ASP A 107 -26.47 -4.52 98.65
N LYS A 108 -25.95 -5.75 98.53
CA LYS A 108 -24.96 -6.11 97.49
C LYS A 108 -25.53 -6.02 96.08
N ILE A 109 -26.78 -6.40 95.87
CA ILE A 109 -27.46 -6.24 94.57
C ILE A 109 -27.58 -4.76 94.21
N LYS A 110 -28.01 -3.90 95.15
CA LYS A 110 -28.08 -2.44 94.92
C LYS A 110 -26.71 -1.86 94.59
N GLN A 111 -25.67 -2.28 95.30
CA GLN A 111 -24.30 -1.83 95.05
C GLN A 111 -23.82 -2.22 93.64
N ILE A 112 -24.17 -3.42 93.15
CA ILE A 112 -23.89 -3.84 91.76
C ILE A 112 -24.67 -3.00 90.75
N GLU A 113 -25.93 -2.68 91.02
CA GLU A 113 -26.71 -1.82 90.13
C GLU A 113 -26.14 -0.40 90.04
N GLU A 114 -25.65 0.15 91.15
CA GLU A 114 -24.94 1.43 91.18
C GLU A 114 -23.63 1.36 90.38
N TYR A 115 -22.83 0.30 90.56
CA TYR A 115 -21.62 0.11 89.76
C TYR A 115 -21.92 -0.07 88.27
N LYS A 116 -23.01 -0.77 87.90
CA LYS A 116 -23.45 -0.87 86.50
C LYS A 116 -23.83 0.49 85.92
N LYS A 117 -24.55 1.32 86.68
CA LYS A 117 -24.88 2.69 86.28
C LYS A 117 -23.62 3.53 86.10
N MET A 118 -22.67 3.42 87.04
CA MET A 118 -21.41 4.17 86.98
C MET A 118 -20.55 3.76 85.77
N ILE A 119 -20.41 2.45 85.50
CA ILE A 119 -19.71 1.93 84.32
C ILE A 119 -20.36 2.42 83.02
N ASN A 120 -21.69 2.44 82.94
CA ASN A 120 -22.38 2.94 81.75
C ASN A 120 -22.16 4.45 81.55
N VAL A 121 -22.12 5.23 82.64
CA VAL A 121 -21.79 6.67 82.58
C VAL A 121 -20.35 6.88 82.14
N THR A 122 -19.38 6.14 82.69
CA THR A 122 -17.96 6.24 82.30
C THR A 122 -17.75 5.83 80.85
N LYS A 123 -18.37 4.73 80.39
CA LYS A 123 -18.28 4.30 78.99
C LYS A 123 -18.90 5.31 78.03
N TYR A 124 -20.00 5.94 78.42
CA TYR A 124 -20.60 7.03 77.65
C TYR A 124 -19.67 8.25 77.57
N GLN A 125 -19.02 8.62 78.68
CA GLN A 125 -18.05 9.72 78.72
C GLN A 125 -16.80 9.43 77.89
N GLU A 126 -16.27 8.20 77.93
CA GLU A 126 -15.14 7.75 77.11
C GLU A 126 -15.49 7.80 75.61
N MET A 127 -16.65 7.24 75.22
CA MET A 127 -17.15 7.35 73.85
C MET A 127 -17.34 8.79 73.41
N HIS A 128 -17.84 9.66 74.30
CA HIS A 128 -18.02 11.07 73.98
C HIS A 128 -16.67 11.79 73.80
N ALA A 129 -15.67 11.48 74.62
CA ALA A 129 -14.31 11.99 74.46
C ALA A 129 -13.65 11.50 73.15
N GLU A 130 -13.82 10.21 72.80
CA GLU A 130 -13.36 9.68 71.52
C GLU A 130 -14.05 10.36 70.33
N LEU A 131 -15.38 10.56 70.40
CA LEU A 131 -16.13 11.29 69.38
C LEU A 131 -15.60 12.71 69.19
N MET A 132 -15.33 13.43 70.28
CA MET A 132 -14.77 14.78 70.22
C MET A 132 -13.36 14.80 69.62
N ASN A 133 -12.52 13.81 69.94
CA ASN A 133 -11.19 13.65 69.33
C ASN A 133 -11.29 13.39 67.82
N TYR A 134 -12.20 12.51 67.38
CA TYR A 134 -12.41 12.25 65.95
C TYR A 134 -12.97 13.47 65.22
N GLN A 135 -13.88 14.22 65.83
CA GLN A 135 -14.39 15.47 65.27
C GLN A 135 -13.28 16.52 65.12
N GLN A 136 -12.40 16.66 66.11
CA GLN A 136 -11.27 17.57 66.03
C GLN A 136 -10.26 17.14 64.96
N GLN A 137 -10.04 15.84 64.79
CA GLN A 137 -9.17 15.31 63.75
C GLN A 137 -9.77 15.49 62.34
N ALA A 138 -11.09 15.32 62.19
CA ALA A 138 -11.79 15.59 60.95
C ALA A 138 -11.67 17.08 60.55
N LEU A 139 -11.82 17.99 61.51
CA LEU A 139 -11.65 19.43 61.27
C LEU A 139 -10.23 19.79 60.80
N LEU A 140 -9.21 19.14 61.38
CA LEU A 140 -7.82 19.31 60.94
C LEU A 140 -7.61 18.83 59.50
N TYR A 141 -8.20 17.69 59.13
CA TYR A 141 -8.12 17.20 57.75
C TYR A 141 -8.89 18.09 56.78
N GLU A 142 -10.04 18.64 57.17
CA GLU A 142 -10.77 19.62 56.34
C GLU A 142 -9.95 20.88 56.08
N LEU A 143 -9.28 21.41 57.11
CA LEU A 143 -8.37 22.55 56.97
C LEU A 143 -7.19 22.22 56.03
N GLN A 144 -6.56 21.06 56.18
CA GLN A 144 -5.49 20.63 55.28
C GLN A 144 -5.96 20.45 53.83
N ILE A 145 -7.15 19.88 53.63
CA ILE A 145 -7.74 19.74 52.29
C ILE A 145 -8.03 21.11 51.70
N LYS A 146 -8.49 22.07 52.51
CA LYS A 146 -8.74 23.44 52.06
C LYS A 146 -7.45 24.14 51.66
N ASP A 147 -6.40 24.08 52.47
CA ASP A 147 -5.08 24.64 52.15
C ASP A 147 -4.49 24.01 50.89
N LEU A 148 -4.59 22.68 50.74
CA LEU A 148 -4.15 21.98 49.54
C LEU A 148 -4.98 22.39 48.31
N LYS A 149 -6.29 22.63 48.45
CA LYS A 149 -7.15 23.13 47.37
C LYS A 149 -6.79 24.56 46.97
N GLU A 150 -6.50 25.43 47.93
CA GLU A 150 -6.05 26.81 47.68
C GLU A 150 -4.68 26.82 46.99
N GLN A 151 -3.72 26.00 47.45
CA GLN A 151 -2.42 25.81 46.79
C GLN A 151 -2.54 25.24 45.37
N LEU A 152 -3.53 24.36 45.14
CA LEU A 152 -3.79 23.76 43.83
C LEU A 152 -4.51 24.73 42.89
N GLN A 153 -5.36 25.63 43.41
CA GLN A 153 -5.93 26.75 42.66
C GLN A 153 -4.86 27.77 42.29
N GLU A 154 -4.02 28.23 43.23
CA GLU A 154 -2.96 29.21 42.95
C GLU A 154 -1.93 28.70 41.92
N ASN A 155 -1.57 27.42 41.97
CA ASN A 155 -0.68 26.79 40.96
C ASN A 155 -1.35 26.56 39.59
N GLN A 156 -2.67 26.44 39.51
CA GLN A 156 -3.38 26.27 38.24
C GLN A 156 -3.58 27.60 37.52
N THR A 157 -3.87 28.69 38.23
CA THR A 157 -4.14 30.01 37.61
C THR A 157 -2.88 30.59 36.95
N PHE A 158 -1.73 30.56 37.63
CA PHE A 158 -0.46 31.02 37.05
C PHE A 158 -0.01 30.20 35.85
N ARG A 159 -0.28 28.88 35.85
CA ARG A 159 0.13 27.99 34.75
C ARG A 159 -0.79 28.10 33.53
N ILE A 160 -2.07 28.39 33.73
CA ILE A 160 -3.04 28.56 32.62
C ILE A 160 -2.83 29.89 31.90
N GLU A 161 -2.57 30.98 32.63
CA GLU A 161 -2.36 32.30 32.03
C GLU A 161 -1.07 32.34 31.18
N ASP A 162 0.02 31.73 31.67
CA ASP A 162 1.25 31.55 30.89
C ASP A 162 1.07 30.66 29.66
N LEU A 163 0.27 29.59 29.77
CA LEU A 163 -0.06 28.73 28.63
C LEU A 163 -0.94 29.47 27.62
N TYR A 164 -1.89 30.30 28.07
CA TYR A 164 -2.74 31.12 27.21
C TYR A 164 -1.92 32.17 26.46
N LEU A 165 -1.02 32.89 27.14
CA LEU A 165 -0.11 33.86 26.51
C LEU A 165 0.85 33.19 25.51
N LYS A 166 1.33 31.98 25.81
CA LYS A 166 2.13 31.18 24.86
C LYS A 166 1.29 30.75 23.66
N GLN A 167 0.08 30.29 23.88
CA GLN A 167 -0.84 29.87 22.82
C GLN A 167 -1.24 31.05 21.93
N GLU A 168 -1.49 32.23 22.50
CA GLU A 168 -1.81 33.45 21.76
C GLU A 168 -0.63 33.91 20.90
N LYS A 169 0.60 33.89 21.43
CA LYS A 169 1.81 34.15 20.64
C LYS A 169 2.00 33.17 19.48
N ILE A 170 1.66 31.89 19.70
CA ILE A 170 1.69 30.87 18.64
C ILE A 170 0.62 31.17 17.59
N ILE A 171 -0.61 31.48 18.01
CA ILE A 171 -1.71 31.84 17.11
C ILE A 171 -1.36 33.08 16.28
N GLN A 172 -0.77 34.12 16.89
CA GLN A 172 -0.31 35.30 16.17
C GLN A 172 0.79 34.97 15.14
N LYS A 173 1.77 34.12 15.49
CA LYS A 173 2.80 33.65 14.55
C LYS A 173 2.21 32.87 13.38
N ILE A 174 1.27 31.95 13.66
CA ILE A 174 0.58 31.17 12.62
C ILE A 174 -0.26 32.08 11.74
N THR A 175 -0.96 33.06 12.32
CA THR A 175 -1.81 34.00 11.58
C THR A 175 -0.97 34.87 10.64
N LYS A 176 0.17 35.39 11.12
CA LYS A 176 1.12 36.12 10.28
C LYS A 176 1.68 35.24 9.15
N LYS A 177 2.14 34.03 9.47
CA LYS A 177 2.64 33.08 8.46
C LYS A 177 1.57 32.73 7.41
N ASN A 178 0.32 32.56 7.82
CA ASN A 178 -0.80 32.32 6.90
C ASN A 178 -1.08 33.54 6.02
N HIS A 179 -0.94 34.76 6.54
CA HIS A 179 -1.06 35.98 5.75
C HIS A 179 0.08 36.07 4.71
N ASP A 180 1.32 35.80 5.12
CA ASP A 180 2.50 35.81 4.24
C ASP A 180 2.36 34.76 3.12
N LEU A 181 1.93 33.54 3.46
CA LEU A 181 1.66 32.46 2.49
C LEU A 181 0.52 32.81 1.53
N LYS A 182 -0.52 33.51 1.99
CA LYS A 182 -1.59 34.01 1.11
C LYS A 182 -1.05 35.02 0.11
N LEU A 183 -0.20 35.94 0.55
CA LEU A 183 0.43 36.94 -0.31
C LEU A 183 1.37 36.27 -1.34
N GLU A 184 2.15 35.29 -0.92
CA GLU A 184 3.00 34.50 -1.81
C GLU A 184 2.17 33.73 -2.85
N ASN A 185 1.05 33.13 -2.44
CA ASN A 185 0.14 32.43 -3.35
C ASN A 185 -0.51 33.39 -4.36
N THR A 186 -0.87 34.61 -3.95
CA THR A 186 -1.35 35.63 -4.90
C THR A 186 -0.26 36.02 -5.89
N ASN A 187 1.00 36.18 -5.45
CA ASN A 187 2.12 36.51 -6.33
C ASN A 187 2.40 35.37 -7.33
N MET A 188 2.42 34.12 -6.87
CA MET A 188 2.58 32.95 -7.75
C MET A 188 1.43 32.83 -8.76
N LYS A 189 0.20 33.17 -8.37
CA LYS A 189 -0.93 33.21 -9.32
C LYS A 189 -0.71 34.27 -10.39
N THR A 190 -0.30 35.48 -10.02
CA THR A 190 -0.01 36.55 -10.99
C THR A 190 1.13 36.17 -11.94
N GLU A 191 2.21 35.55 -11.42
CA GLU A 191 3.32 35.06 -12.23
C GLU A 191 2.87 33.95 -13.20
N ARG A 192 2.03 33.02 -12.72
CA ARG A 192 1.44 31.98 -13.57
C ARG A 192 0.61 32.57 -14.70
N TYR A 193 -0.22 33.59 -14.44
CA TYR A 193 -0.99 34.27 -15.50
C TYR A 193 -0.07 34.91 -16.52
N PHE A 194 0.99 35.58 -16.08
CA PHE A 194 1.98 36.19 -16.96
C PHE A 194 2.70 35.16 -17.84
N LEU A 195 3.19 34.07 -17.25
CA LEU A 195 3.84 32.98 -17.99
C LEU A 195 2.87 32.29 -18.97
N THR A 196 1.60 32.12 -18.58
CA THR A 196 0.57 31.57 -19.48
C THR A 196 0.40 32.47 -20.71
N GLY A 197 0.35 33.79 -20.52
CA GLY A 197 0.31 34.74 -21.64
C GLY A 197 1.55 34.67 -22.54
N GLN A 198 2.75 34.49 -21.96
CA GLN A 198 3.97 34.29 -22.77
C GLN A 198 3.92 32.99 -23.59
N ILE A 199 3.46 31.89 -22.99
CA ILE A 199 3.31 30.61 -23.68
C ILE A 199 2.33 30.73 -24.85
N GLU A 200 1.21 31.42 -24.66
CA GLU A 200 0.24 31.66 -25.72
C GLU A 200 0.84 32.50 -26.85
N SER A 201 1.58 33.57 -26.52
CA SER A 201 2.29 34.37 -27.52
C SER A 201 3.30 33.55 -28.33
N LEU A 202 4.10 32.71 -27.66
CA LEU A 202 5.07 31.82 -28.33
C LEU A 202 4.38 30.78 -29.21
N LYS A 203 3.25 30.20 -28.76
CA LYS A 203 2.44 29.29 -29.59
C LYS A 203 1.96 29.98 -30.86
N THR A 204 1.47 31.22 -30.76
CA THR A 204 1.05 32.00 -31.94
C THR A 204 2.22 32.26 -32.88
N GLN A 205 3.40 32.63 -32.36
CA GLN A 205 4.59 32.81 -33.18
C GLN A 205 5.02 31.51 -33.89
N LEU A 206 4.96 30.38 -33.20
CA LEU A 206 5.29 29.07 -33.76
C LEU A 206 4.35 28.71 -34.90
N ILE A 207 3.03 28.94 -34.74
CA ILE A 207 2.04 28.73 -35.81
C ILE A 207 2.33 29.62 -37.02
N ILE A 208 2.74 30.87 -36.83
CA ILE A 208 3.10 31.79 -37.93
C ILE A 208 4.34 31.24 -38.66
N LYS A 209 5.37 30.82 -37.92
CA LYS A 209 6.59 30.25 -38.50
C LYS A 209 6.34 28.94 -39.24
N ASP A 210 5.46 28.09 -38.72
CA ASP A 210 5.03 26.87 -39.39
C ASP A 210 4.35 27.14 -40.74
N LYS A 211 3.50 28.18 -40.81
CA LYS A 211 2.87 28.60 -42.07
C LYS A 211 3.92 29.13 -43.06
N GLU A 212 4.90 29.87 -42.57
CA GLU A 212 6.02 30.38 -43.39
C GLU A 212 6.88 29.23 -43.95
N ILE A 213 7.24 28.25 -43.12
CA ILE A 213 7.98 27.06 -43.53
C ILE A 213 7.22 26.28 -44.61
N ARG A 214 5.92 26.03 -44.42
CA ARG A 214 5.09 25.34 -45.43
C ARG A 214 5.06 26.10 -46.75
N ARG A 215 4.99 27.43 -46.71
CA ARG A 215 5.07 28.27 -47.92
C ARG A 215 6.42 28.14 -48.61
N LEU A 216 7.53 28.18 -47.86
CA LEU A 216 8.88 28.03 -48.41
C LEU A 216 9.09 26.64 -49.05
N ILE A 217 8.63 25.56 -48.40
CA ILE A 217 8.67 24.20 -48.95
C ILE A 217 7.91 24.14 -50.28
N SER A 218 6.72 24.77 -50.37
CA SER A 218 5.95 24.81 -51.61
C SER A 218 6.69 25.55 -52.73
N VAL A 219 7.36 26.66 -52.42
CA VAL A 219 8.15 27.42 -53.41
C VAL A 219 9.38 26.62 -53.85
N GLN A 220 10.07 25.97 -52.93
CA GLN A 220 11.22 25.13 -53.24
C GLN A 220 10.83 23.97 -54.18
N LYS A 221 9.70 23.31 -53.91
CA LYS A 221 9.18 22.26 -54.79
C LYS A 221 8.91 22.77 -56.21
N GLN A 222 8.33 23.95 -56.36
CA GLN A 222 8.11 24.57 -57.67
C GLN A 222 9.43 24.91 -58.39
N LEU A 223 10.46 25.35 -57.65
CA LEU A 223 11.78 25.60 -58.21
C LEU A 223 12.44 24.30 -58.69
N GLU A 224 12.35 23.22 -57.92
CA GLU A 224 12.86 21.89 -58.29
C GLU A 224 12.17 21.35 -59.55
N GLU A 225 10.84 21.45 -59.64
CA GLU A 225 10.06 21.08 -60.83
C GLU A 225 10.49 21.91 -62.05
N ASN A 226 10.67 23.22 -61.90
CA ASN A 226 11.18 24.09 -62.97
C ASN A 226 12.61 23.73 -63.39
N GLN A 227 13.49 23.38 -62.45
CA GLN A 227 14.86 22.98 -62.75
C GLN A 227 14.91 21.64 -63.50
N GLN A 228 14.06 20.68 -63.13
CA GLN A 228 13.89 19.42 -63.88
C GLN A 228 13.40 19.68 -65.30
N PHE A 229 12.42 20.58 -65.47
CA PHE A 229 11.92 20.97 -66.78
C PHE A 229 13.01 21.62 -67.64
N GLN A 230 13.79 22.56 -67.10
CA GLN A 230 14.92 23.19 -67.79
C GLN A 230 16.01 22.18 -68.18
N THR A 231 16.31 21.22 -67.31
CA THR A 231 17.26 20.13 -67.58
C THR A 231 16.76 19.27 -68.74
N THR A 232 15.47 18.97 -68.78
CA THR A 232 14.83 18.21 -69.86
C THR A 232 14.91 18.97 -71.18
N ILE A 233 14.55 20.26 -71.21
CA ILE A 233 14.69 21.11 -72.39
C ILE A 233 16.13 21.12 -72.90
N THR A 234 17.10 21.26 -72.00
CA THR A 234 18.52 21.30 -72.37
C THR A 234 18.97 20.00 -73.00
N LYS A 235 18.57 18.85 -72.44
CA LYS A 235 18.85 17.52 -73.03
C LYS A 235 18.21 17.39 -74.41
N THR A 236 16.94 17.78 -74.57
CA THR A 236 16.25 17.73 -75.87
C THR A 236 16.94 18.61 -76.90
N ARG A 237 17.36 19.83 -76.54
CA ARG A 237 18.12 20.72 -77.44
C ARG A 237 19.47 20.13 -77.84
N GLN A 238 20.20 19.53 -76.90
CA GLN A 238 21.45 18.84 -77.20
C GLN A 238 21.25 17.65 -78.15
N GLN A 239 20.16 16.91 -77.97
CA GLN A 239 19.79 15.81 -78.87
C GLN A 239 19.47 16.32 -80.28
N ILE A 240 18.62 17.35 -80.41
CA ILE A 240 18.30 17.98 -81.70
C ILE A 240 19.57 18.48 -82.39
N PHE A 241 20.50 19.08 -81.65
CA PHE A 241 21.78 19.53 -82.20
C PHE A 241 22.62 18.35 -82.73
N ARG A 242 22.72 17.24 -81.98
CA ARG A 242 23.42 16.03 -82.45
C ARG A 242 22.80 15.48 -83.73
N GLU A 243 21.47 15.33 -83.75
CA GLU A 243 20.72 14.88 -84.93
C GLU A 243 20.93 15.82 -86.12
N SER A 244 21.00 17.14 -85.89
CA SER A 244 21.29 18.13 -86.93
C SER A 244 22.70 17.99 -87.51
N VAL A 245 23.71 17.72 -86.68
CA VAL A 245 25.09 17.51 -87.14
C VAL A 245 25.19 16.20 -87.93
N GLU A 246 24.56 15.13 -87.45
CA GLU A 246 24.50 13.85 -88.15
C GLU A 246 23.80 13.98 -89.51
N ASN A 247 22.68 14.70 -89.57
CA ASN A 247 21.98 14.99 -90.82
C ASN A 247 22.84 15.82 -91.80
N ALA A 248 23.61 16.79 -91.31
CA ALA A 248 24.53 17.57 -92.15
C ALA A 248 25.65 16.68 -92.74
N GLN A 249 26.20 15.76 -91.94
CA GLN A 249 27.20 14.79 -92.41
C GLN A 249 26.61 13.83 -93.45
N LEU A 250 25.38 13.34 -93.24
CA LEU A 250 24.68 12.50 -94.20
C LEU A 250 24.39 13.24 -95.51
N GLN A 251 24.00 14.52 -95.45
CA GLN A 251 23.82 15.36 -96.63
C GLN A 251 25.14 15.57 -97.40
N GLU A 252 26.25 15.77 -96.71
CA GLU A 252 27.56 15.88 -97.35
C GLU A 252 28.00 14.57 -98.01
N GLN A 253 27.76 13.43 -97.36
CA GLN A 253 27.99 12.11 -97.95
C GLN A 253 27.13 11.88 -99.20
N LEU A 254 25.85 12.24 -99.15
CA LEU A 254 24.95 12.19 -100.30
C LEU A 254 25.47 13.05 -101.46
N LYS A 255 25.87 14.28 -101.19
CA LYS A 255 26.43 15.18 -102.20
C LYS A 255 27.71 14.64 -102.82
N ASN A 256 28.58 14.03 -102.02
CA ASN A 256 29.80 13.39 -102.52
C ASN A 256 29.50 12.16 -103.39
N LEU A 257 28.48 11.38 -103.03
CA LEU A 257 27.98 10.26 -103.85
C LEU A 257 27.39 10.77 -105.17
N GLU A 258 26.56 11.80 -105.14
CA GLU A 258 26.00 12.44 -106.34
C GLU A 258 27.09 12.94 -107.28
N LEU A 259 28.15 13.55 -106.74
CA LEU A 259 29.29 14.03 -107.53
C LEU A 259 30.04 12.88 -108.22
N ARG A 260 30.24 11.76 -107.51
CA ARG A 260 30.85 10.54 -108.09
C ARG A 260 29.97 9.94 -109.18
N TYR A 261 28.67 9.81 -108.93
CA TYR A 261 27.72 9.32 -109.94
C TYR A 261 27.70 10.20 -111.19
N SER A 262 27.76 11.53 -111.03
CA SER A 262 27.84 12.46 -112.16
C SER A 262 29.14 12.30 -112.96
N SER A 263 30.27 12.03 -112.30
CA SER A 263 31.55 11.76 -112.97
C SER A 263 31.50 10.44 -113.74
N ASP A 264 30.98 9.37 -113.13
CA ASP A 264 30.85 8.06 -113.77
C ASP A 264 29.93 8.12 -115.01
N ILE A 265 28.86 8.93 -114.96
CA ILE A 265 27.98 9.18 -116.10
C ILE A 265 28.75 9.88 -117.24
N GLN A 266 29.57 10.89 -116.93
CA GLN A 266 30.38 11.56 -117.94
C GLN A 266 31.40 10.61 -118.59
N ASP A 267 32.08 9.79 -117.79
CA ASP A 267 33.01 8.78 -118.30
C ASP A 267 32.30 7.76 -119.21
N LYS A 268 31.09 7.34 -118.84
CA LYS A 268 30.25 6.45 -119.65
C LYS A 268 29.74 7.10 -120.94
N ASP A 269 29.35 8.36 -120.89
CA ASP A 269 28.95 9.10 -122.09
C ASP A 269 30.13 9.29 -123.06
N GLN A 270 31.34 9.47 -122.53
CA GLN A 270 32.56 9.53 -123.32
C GLN A 270 32.87 8.17 -123.96
N GLU A 271 32.77 7.08 -123.20
CA GLU A 271 32.90 5.71 -123.71
C GLU A 271 31.84 5.39 -124.80
N ILE A 272 30.59 5.84 -124.63
CA ILE A 272 29.53 5.70 -125.63
C ILE A 272 29.86 6.49 -126.90
N ASN A 273 30.41 7.69 -126.77
CA ASN A 273 30.80 8.51 -127.93
C ASN A 273 31.98 7.90 -128.69
N ASP A 274 32.97 7.35 -127.99
CA ASP A 274 34.09 6.62 -128.60
C ASP A 274 33.59 5.38 -129.36
N LEU A 275 32.66 4.62 -128.77
CA LEU A 275 32.02 3.47 -129.43
C LEU A 275 31.20 3.88 -130.66
N LYS A 276 30.47 5.00 -130.61
CA LYS A 276 29.76 5.55 -131.78
C LYS A 276 30.74 5.92 -132.90
N GLN A 277 31.89 6.48 -132.57
CA GLN A 277 32.92 6.83 -133.54
C GLN A 277 33.54 5.57 -134.19
N GLN A 278 33.84 4.54 -133.40
CA GLN A 278 34.26 3.24 -133.93
C GLN A 278 33.22 2.58 -134.84
N LEU A 279 31.92 2.67 -134.48
CA LEU A 279 30.82 2.19 -135.32
C LEU A 279 30.72 2.94 -136.65
N PHE A 280 30.94 4.26 -136.63
CA PHE A 280 30.97 5.08 -137.84
C PHE A 280 32.14 4.67 -138.76
N GLU A 281 33.34 4.48 -138.20
CA GLU A 281 34.51 4.00 -138.92
C GLU A 281 34.29 2.61 -139.54
N GLN A 282 33.67 1.67 -138.81
CA GLN A 282 33.25 0.38 -139.37
C GLN A 282 32.23 0.52 -140.50
N GLY A 283 31.27 1.45 -140.37
CA GLY A 283 30.28 1.73 -141.41
C GLY A 283 30.91 2.21 -142.72
N GLU A 284 31.92 3.07 -142.66
CA GLU A 284 32.67 3.52 -143.83
C GLU A 284 33.54 2.41 -144.42
N LEU A 285 34.17 1.57 -143.58
CA LEU A 285 34.90 0.39 -144.03
C LEU A 285 34.00 -0.60 -144.79
N LYS A 286 32.76 -0.79 -144.30
CA LYS A 286 31.76 -1.63 -144.95
C LYS A 286 31.33 -1.09 -146.32
N LYS A 287 31.15 0.23 -146.46
CA LYS A 287 30.86 0.86 -147.76
C LYS A 287 32.02 0.70 -148.75
N GLN A 288 33.27 0.74 -148.29
CA GLN A 288 34.43 0.45 -149.15
C GLN A 288 34.43 -1.02 -149.63
N LEU A 289 34.13 -1.96 -148.73
CA LEU A 289 33.99 -3.38 -149.05
C LEU A 289 32.86 -3.66 -150.05
N GLU A 290 31.70 -3.02 -149.91
CA GLU A 290 30.57 -3.16 -150.84
C GLU A 290 30.91 -2.61 -152.24
N ARG A 291 31.71 -1.52 -152.34
CA ARG A 291 32.24 -1.03 -153.63
C ARG A 291 33.21 -2.01 -154.29
N TYR A 292 34.05 -2.69 -153.52
CA TYR A 292 34.91 -3.76 -154.03
C TYR A 292 34.10 -4.99 -154.51
N GLN A 293 33.00 -5.32 -153.84
CA GLN A 293 32.12 -6.42 -154.25
C GLN A 293 31.31 -6.10 -155.52
N GLN A 294 30.87 -4.86 -155.73
CA GLN A 294 30.18 -4.46 -156.97
C GLN A 294 31.09 -4.42 -158.20
N ILE A 295 32.37 -4.07 -158.06
CA ILE A 295 33.36 -4.11 -159.16
C ILE A 295 33.76 -5.55 -159.51
N SER A 296 33.62 -6.50 -158.57
CA SER A 296 33.97 -7.92 -158.77
C SER A 296 32.89 -8.74 -159.48
N TYR A 297 31.63 -8.28 -159.54
CA TYR A 297 30.51 -9.06 -160.12
C TYR A 297 30.34 -8.87 -161.64
N GLU A 298 30.94 -7.84 -162.25
CA GLU A 298 30.84 -7.56 -163.70
C GLU A 298 31.96 -8.20 -164.55
N GLN A 299 32.91 -8.93 -163.95
CA GLN A 299 34.12 -9.41 -164.66
C GLN A 299 34.41 -10.91 -164.64
N LYS A 300 33.45 -11.81 -164.33
CA LYS A 300 33.69 -13.26 -164.46
C LYS A 300 32.44 -14.13 -164.65
N ILE A 301 31.73 -13.89 -165.76
CA ILE A 301 31.11 -14.97 -166.54
C ILE A 301 32.18 -15.45 -167.52
N SER A 302 33.09 -16.33 -167.07
CA SER A 302 33.94 -17.17 -167.93
C SER A 302 34.70 -18.20 -167.09
N MET A 303 34.65 -19.46 -167.53
CA MET A 303 35.38 -20.66 -167.07
C MET A 303 34.88 -21.44 -165.84
N LEU A 304 34.02 -22.42 -166.13
CA LEU A 304 34.17 -23.88 -165.92
C LEU A 304 35.00 -24.41 -164.74
N GLU A 305 34.29 -25.19 -163.91
CA GLU A 305 34.58 -26.57 -163.46
C GLU A 305 35.99 -26.94 -162.98
N PHE A 306 36.13 -27.33 -161.70
CA PHE A 306 36.44 -28.71 -161.24
C PHE A 306 36.76 -28.74 -159.72
N GLN A 307 36.12 -29.67 -159.00
CA GLN A 307 36.62 -30.48 -157.86
C GLN A 307 37.15 -29.78 -156.58
N LYS A 308 37.10 -30.31 -155.36
CA LYS A 308 36.55 -31.51 -154.68
C LYS A 308 36.84 -31.25 -153.17
N ILE A 309 35.86 -31.48 -152.29
CA ILE A 309 35.88 -32.50 -151.21
C ILE A 309 36.66 -32.15 -149.92
N ASP A 310 36.00 -32.52 -148.81
CA ASP A 310 36.44 -32.72 -147.40
C ASP A 310 36.59 -31.47 -146.53
N SER A 311 36.16 -31.43 -145.26
CA SER A 311 35.67 -32.44 -144.31
C SER A 311 34.96 -31.66 -143.17
N ARG A 312 33.72 -32.00 -142.80
CA ARG A 312 33.33 -32.90 -141.68
C ARG A 312 33.72 -32.45 -140.27
N GLN A 313 32.67 -32.40 -139.44
CA GLN A 313 32.58 -32.96 -138.08
C GLN A 313 33.29 -32.21 -136.93
N ASP A 314 32.51 -31.81 -135.93
CA ASP A 314 32.41 -32.45 -134.60
C ASP A 314 33.13 -31.54 -133.60
N SER A 315 32.80 -31.40 -132.32
CA SER A 315 31.79 -32.00 -131.48
C SER A 315 31.86 -31.27 -130.12
N THR A 316 30.72 -31.18 -129.45
CA THR A 316 30.51 -31.22 -127.99
C THR A 316 31.69 -31.25 -127.01
N ARG A 317 31.56 -30.46 -125.93
CA ARG A 317 31.77 -30.81 -124.49
C ARG A 317 31.12 -29.66 -123.68
N LYS A 318 30.01 -29.78 -122.95
CA LYS A 318 29.64 -30.65 -121.81
C LYS A 318 30.78 -30.89 -120.81
N LEU A 319 30.68 -30.23 -119.65
CA LEU A 319 30.69 -30.79 -118.27
C LEU A 319 30.36 -29.62 -117.32
N LYS A 320 29.22 -29.56 -116.61
CA LYS A 320 28.69 -30.38 -115.51
C LYS A 320 29.56 -30.37 -114.22
N ILE A 321 28.93 -29.80 -113.19
CA ILE A 321 28.70 -30.35 -111.83
C ILE A 321 29.85 -30.28 -110.81
N SER A 322 29.58 -29.52 -109.74
CA SER A 322 29.34 -29.99 -108.35
C SER A 322 28.93 -28.76 -107.54
N LEU A 323 27.80 -28.59 -106.84
CA LEU A 323 26.85 -29.49 -106.15
C LEU A 323 27.51 -30.35 -105.08
N ASN A 324 27.47 -29.86 -103.83
CA ASN A 324 26.87 -30.53 -102.66
C ASN A 324 27.21 -29.71 -101.41
N ASN A 325 26.21 -29.18 -100.70
CA ASN A 325 25.47 -29.79 -99.57
C ASN A 325 25.96 -29.11 -98.29
N SER A 326 25.20 -28.79 -97.24
CA SER A 326 23.85 -29.04 -96.73
C SER A 326 23.92 -28.49 -95.29
N GLY A 327 22.94 -27.96 -94.58
CA GLY A 327 21.49 -27.80 -94.70
C GLY A 327 20.94 -27.45 -93.29
N ILE A 328 19.66 -27.03 -93.23
CA ILE A 328 18.66 -27.31 -92.16
C ILE A 328 18.87 -26.53 -90.82
N SER A 329 17.92 -25.85 -90.15
CA SER A 329 16.48 -26.08 -89.81
C SER A 329 15.82 -24.73 -89.39
N GLN A 330 14.64 -24.33 -89.91
CA GLN A 330 13.24 -24.54 -89.43
C GLN A 330 12.70 -23.64 -88.28
N GLN A 331 11.40 -23.33 -88.44
CA GLN A 331 10.35 -22.78 -87.54
C GLN A 331 10.27 -21.24 -87.42
N GLN A 332 9.38 -20.49 -88.11
CA GLN A 332 7.91 -20.43 -88.29
C GLN A 332 7.06 -19.86 -87.12
N GLN A 333 6.37 -18.74 -87.44
CA GLN A 333 5.04 -18.25 -87.00
C GLN A 333 4.89 -17.66 -85.56
N ASN A 334 4.04 -16.68 -85.21
CA ASN A 334 3.16 -15.68 -85.87
C ASN A 334 2.48 -14.82 -84.74
N TYR A 335 1.97 -13.62 -85.10
CA TYR A 335 0.86 -12.81 -84.51
C TYR A 335 0.93 -12.01 -83.17
N SER A 336 0.88 -10.67 -83.33
CA SER A 336 -0.07 -9.63 -82.84
C SER A 336 -0.82 -9.67 -81.48
N VAL A 337 -0.73 -8.53 -80.76
CA VAL A 337 -1.79 -7.62 -80.25
C VAL A 337 -2.83 -8.07 -79.18
N LEU A 338 -2.82 -7.32 -78.06
CA LEU A 338 -3.91 -6.87 -77.15
C LEU A 338 -4.31 -7.66 -75.87
N ARG A 339 -4.31 -6.86 -74.78
CA ARG A 339 -5.24 -6.80 -73.63
C ARG A 339 -4.98 -7.65 -72.36
N GLN A 340 -4.71 -6.88 -71.28
CA GLN A 340 -5.32 -6.93 -69.94
C GLN A 340 -5.71 -8.30 -69.36
N SER A 341 -4.93 -8.74 -68.36
CA SER A 341 -5.41 -9.20 -67.03
C SER A 341 -4.22 -9.74 -66.23
N SER A 342 -4.38 -9.81 -64.89
CA SER A 342 -3.40 -10.26 -63.88
C SER A 342 -2.38 -9.19 -63.48
N GLN A 343 -2.70 -8.22 -62.61
CA GLN A 343 -2.93 -8.41 -61.17
C GLN A 343 -2.07 -9.52 -60.53
N GLN A 344 -1.08 -9.02 -59.77
CA GLN A 344 -0.65 -9.52 -58.46
C GLN A 344 -0.33 -11.01 -58.35
N TYR A 345 0.94 -11.37 -58.50
CA TYR A 345 1.55 -12.45 -57.70
C TYR A 345 3.08 -12.34 -57.78
N LYS A 346 3.66 -11.53 -56.87
CA LYS A 346 5.05 -11.59 -56.35
C LYS A 346 5.34 -10.31 -55.55
N GLN A 347 4.70 -10.20 -54.39
CA GLN A 347 5.17 -9.45 -53.21
C GLN A 347 4.18 -9.73 -52.07
N SER A 348 4.25 -10.92 -51.51
CA SER A 348 3.50 -11.30 -50.30
C SER A 348 4.31 -12.33 -49.50
N ILE A 349 5.53 -11.96 -49.13
CA ILE A 349 6.29 -12.56 -48.02
C ILE A 349 6.99 -11.39 -47.32
N GLN A 350 6.20 -10.58 -46.60
CA GLN A 350 6.62 -9.66 -45.52
C GLN A 350 5.43 -8.73 -45.21
N GLN A 351 4.36 -9.29 -44.67
CA GLN A 351 3.35 -8.54 -43.92
C GLN A 351 2.38 -9.55 -43.29
N ASP A 352 2.88 -10.32 -42.33
CA ASP A 352 2.01 -11.15 -41.48
C ASP A 352 2.63 -11.36 -40.09
N LEU A 353 3.03 -10.25 -39.45
CA LEU A 353 3.49 -10.23 -38.06
C LEU A 353 2.99 -9.02 -37.25
N SER A 354 1.97 -8.29 -37.72
CA SER A 354 1.45 -7.11 -37.01
C SER A 354 0.05 -7.28 -36.40
N LYS A 355 -0.35 -8.52 -36.13
CA LYS A 355 -1.57 -8.82 -35.36
C LYS A 355 -1.32 -9.97 -34.41
N ILE A 356 -0.72 -9.67 -33.26
CA ILE A 356 -0.89 -10.30 -31.95
C ILE A 356 0.12 -9.59 -31.00
N GLN A 357 -0.33 -9.25 -29.78
CA GLN A 357 0.36 -8.53 -28.70
C GLN A 357 0.19 -7.00 -28.62
N ASN A 358 -1.07 -6.54 -28.66
CA ASN A 358 -1.50 -5.49 -27.73
C ASN A 358 -1.89 -6.16 -26.41
N THR A 359 -0.90 -6.42 -25.59
CA THR A 359 -1.04 -6.77 -24.18
C THR A 359 -0.24 -5.74 -23.40
N GLU A 360 -0.72 -5.33 -22.24
CA GLU A 360 -0.23 -4.23 -21.38
C GLU A 360 1.29 -4.21 -21.09
N PHE A 361 2.01 -5.26 -21.49
CA PHE A 361 3.46 -5.40 -21.50
C PHE A 361 4.21 -4.42 -22.43
N THR A 362 3.68 -4.05 -23.60
CA THR A 362 4.37 -3.14 -24.54
C THR A 362 4.36 -1.66 -24.12
N LYS A 363 3.52 -1.30 -23.13
CA LYS A 363 3.62 0.01 -22.45
C LYS A 363 4.75 0.05 -21.42
N TYR A 364 5.15 -1.10 -20.87
CA TYR A 364 6.18 -1.17 -19.83
C TYR A 364 7.60 -0.99 -20.41
N CYS A 365 7.88 -1.52 -21.61
CA CYS A 365 9.22 -1.39 -22.21
C CYS A 365 9.49 0.00 -22.84
N ASN A 366 8.47 0.68 -23.37
CA ASN A 366 8.66 1.97 -24.02
C ASN A 366 8.87 3.13 -23.03
N GLU A 367 8.41 3.01 -21.78
CA GLU A 367 8.68 4.01 -20.73
C GLU A 367 10.05 3.80 -20.07
N ILE A 368 10.56 2.55 -20.02
CA ILE A 368 11.91 2.25 -19.52
C ILE A 368 12.98 2.77 -20.50
N GLU A 369 12.76 2.65 -21.82
CA GLU A 369 13.67 3.22 -22.83
C GLU A 369 13.61 4.75 -22.94
N GLU A 370 12.51 5.39 -22.52
CA GLU A 370 12.43 6.86 -22.39
C GLU A 370 13.11 7.38 -21.11
N SER A 371 13.13 6.61 -20.02
CA SER A 371 13.86 6.97 -18.80
C SER A 371 15.38 6.95 -18.97
N ASP A 372 15.93 6.04 -19.79
CA ASP A 372 17.38 5.99 -20.02
C ASP A 372 17.89 7.08 -20.98
N LYS A 373 17.02 7.60 -21.87
CA LYS A 373 17.36 8.72 -22.76
C LYS A 373 17.15 10.11 -22.14
N GLN A 374 16.47 10.22 -21.00
CA GLN A 374 16.27 11.48 -20.27
C GLN A 374 17.42 11.86 -19.31
N ILE A 375 18.44 11.03 -19.15
CA ILE A 375 19.50 11.27 -18.16
C ILE A 375 20.59 12.25 -18.64
N GLN A 376 20.66 12.59 -19.93
CA GLN A 376 21.76 13.44 -20.43
C GLN A 376 21.44 14.91 -20.72
N GLN A 377 20.18 15.34 -20.76
CA GLN A 377 19.89 16.76 -20.98
C GLN A 377 18.55 17.16 -20.34
N SER A 378 18.60 17.82 -19.18
CA SER A 378 17.85 19.06 -18.91
C SER A 378 17.88 19.42 -17.42
N ASN A 379 18.06 20.73 -17.15
CA ASN A 379 17.66 21.37 -15.91
C ASN A 379 16.13 21.23 -15.74
N ILE A 380 15.66 20.11 -15.21
CA ILE A 380 14.25 19.92 -14.90
C ILE A 380 13.98 20.66 -13.59
N LYS A 381 13.12 21.68 -13.65
CA LYS A 381 12.49 22.28 -12.47
C LYS A 381 11.84 21.14 -11.66
N GLN A 382 12.48 20.75 -10.57
CA GLN A 382 12.03 19.72 -9.66
C GLN A 382 10.60 20.01 -9.19
N LYS A 383 9.64 19.23 -9.71
CA LYS A 383 8.22 19.39 -9.33
C LYS A 383 8.03 18.78 -7.95
N LYS A 384 7.83 19.64 -6.94
CA LYS A 384 7.38 19.20 -5.61
C LYS A 384 6.01 18.54 -5.75
N ILE A 385 5.90 17.30 -5.31
CA ILE A 385 4.66 16.54 -5.24
C ILE A 385 4.29 16.29 -3.78
N ILE A 386 3.02 15.98 -3.54
CA ILE A 386 2.51 15.67 -2.20
C ILE A 386 3.13 14.34 -1.75
N ARG A 387 3.57 14.26 -0.49
CA ARG A 387 4.05 13.00 0.11
C ARG A 387 2.95 11.95 0.06
N VAL A 388 3.34 10.67 -0.03
CA VAL A 388 2.39 9.58 0.19
C VAL A 388 2.24 9.36 1.68
N ASN A 389 1.03 9.43 2.21
CA ASN A 389 0.77 9.21 3.62
C ASN A 389 0.29 7.78 3.89
N GLN A 390 0.34 7.36 5.15
CA GLN A 390 -0.14 6.03 5.55
C GLN A 390 -1.59 5.78 5.13
N TYR A 391 -2.47 6.78 5.20
CA TYR A 391 -3.87 6.63 4.81
C TYR A 391 -4.06 6.38 3.30
N ASP A 392 -3.12 6.82 2.45
CA ASP A 392 -3.15 6.61 1.00
C ASP A 392 -2.82 5.15 0.64
N VAL A 393 -2.06 4.46 1.51
CA VAL A 393 -1.54 3.10 1.24
C VAL A 393 -2.02 2.03 2.22
N ALA A 394 -2.76 2.41 3.28
CA ALA A 394 -3.20 1.48 4.32
C ALA A 394 -4.03 0.30 3.76
N HIS A 395 -4.89 0.57 2.77
CA HIS A 395 -5.65 -0.49 2.09
C HIS A 395 -4.71 -1.46 1.36
N PHE A 396 -3.69 -0.97 0.67
CA PHE A 396 -2.72 -1.82 -0.03
C PHE A 396 -1.90 -2.67 0.96
N GLY A 397 -1.54 -2.12 2.12
CA GLY A 397 -0.89 -2.88 3.19
C GLY A 397 -1.73 -4.07 3.66
N LEU A 398 -3.03 -3.86 3.84
CA LEU A 398 -3.97 -4.93 4.20
C LEU A 398 -4.14 -5.97 3.09
N GLU A 399 -4.19 -5.52 1.82
CA GLU A 399 -4.27 -6.40 0.65
C GLU A 399 -3.04 -7.30 0.53
N ILE A 400 -1.85 -6.70 0.64
CA ILE A 400 -0.58 -7.42 0.66
C ILE A 400 -0.59 -8.46 1.77
N ARG A 401 -0.99 -8.08 2.99
CA ARG A 401 -1.08 -9.01 4.13
C ARG A 401 -1.92 -10.25 3.81
N PHE A 402 -3.16 -10.08 3.35
CA PHE A 402 -4.02 -11.25 3.08
C PHE A 402 -3.57 -12.05 1.86
N LYS A 403 -2.97 -11.40 0.87
CA LYS A 403 -2.35 -12.08 -0.26
C LYS A 403 -1.18 -12.96 0.19
N LEU A 404 -0.33 -12.47 1.08
CA LEU A 404 0.77 -13.25 1.68
C LEU A 404 0.23 -14.42 2.51
N LEU A 405 -0.80 -14.19 3.33
CA LEU A 405 -1.47 -15.26 4.08
C LEU A 405 -2.06 -16.34 3.16
N SER A 406 -2.70 -15.95 2.05
CA SER A 406 -3.28 -16.90 1.09
C SER A 406 -2.23 -17.77 0.39
N LYS A 407 -0.97 -17.29 0.34
CA LYS A 407 0.17 -17.99 -0.25
C LYS A 407 1.06 -18.67 0.80
N GLU A 408 0.68 -18.60 2.08
CA GLU A 408 1.43 -19.18 3.21
C GLU A 408 2.90 -18.69 3.29
N VAL A 409 3.16 -17.44 2.91
CA VAL A 409 4.52 -16.87 2.88
C VAL A 409 4.90 -16.30 4.25
N SER A 410 5.99 -16.76 4.86
CA SER A 410 6.39 -16.25 6.18
C SER A 410 7.01 -14.84 6.10
N ILE A 411 7.05 -14.13 7.23
CA ILE A 411 7.72 -12.82 7.28
C ILE A 411 9.23 -12.96 7.00
N GLN A 412 9.83 -14.08 7.44
CA GLN A 412 11.24 -14.39 7.18
C GLN A 412 11.51 -14.56 5.68
N ASP A 413 10.62 -15.23 4.95
CA ASP A 413 10.75 -15.37 3.50
C ASP A 413 10.70 -14.00 2.81
N ILE A 414 9.87 -13.07 3.31
CA ILE A 414 9.81 -11.70 2.80
C ILE A 414 11.11 -10.96 3.11
N GLU A 415 11.64 -11.07 4.32
CA GLU A 415 12.92 -10.47 4.71
C GLU A 415 14.04 -10.93 3.77
N MET A 416 14.13 -12.23 3.48
CA MET A 416 15.08 -12.78 2.52
C MET A 416 14.93 -12.23 1.09
N LEU A 417 13.72 -11.83 0.69
CA LEU A 417 13.53 -11.17 -0.60
C LEU A 417 14.13 -9.76 -0.62
N PHE A 418 14.12 -9.04 0.51
CA PHE A 418 14.76 -7.73 0.66
C PHE A 418 16.29 -7.84 0.80
N GLU A 419 16.83 -8.94 1.34
CA GLU A 419 18.28 -9.19 1.46
C GLU A 419 19.01 -9.31 0.11
N LYS A 420 18.28 -9.47 -1.00
CA LYS A 420 18.86 -9.45 -2.35
C LYS A 420 19.45 -8.09 -2.73
N TYR A 421 19.08 -7.03 -2.00
CA TYR A 421 19.58 -5.68 -2.20
C TYR A 421 20.67 -5.40 -1.17
N GLU A 422 21.83 -4.90 -1.61
CA GLU A 422 23.02 -4.78 -0.76
C GLU A 422 22.80 -3.96 0.52
N GLN A 423 22.47 -2.67 0.35
CA GLN A 423 22.26 -1.73 1.47
C GLN A 423 21.14 -0.76 1.20
N GLN A 424 20.96 -0.34 -0.05
CA GLN A 424 19.92 0.59 -0.44
C GLN A 424 19.07 0.02 -1.57
N ILE A 425 17.80 0.40 -1.57
CA ILE A 425 16.86 0.06 -2.64
C ILE A 425 16.18 1.33 -3.13
N LYS A 426 16.10 1.48 -4.45
CA LYS A 426 15.52 2.62 -5.14
C LYS A 426 14.05 2.42 -5.42
N ILE A 427 13.32 3.51 -5.62
CA ILE A 427 11.88 3.47 -5.96
C ILE A 427 11.62 2.58 -7.18
N HIS A 428 12.39 2.74 -8.26
CA HIS A 428 12.18 1.91 -9.47
C HIS A 428 12.41 0.40 -9.24
N GLU A 429 13.33 0.01 -8.35
CA GLU A 429 13.61 -1.40 -8.02
C GLU A 429 12.44 -1.98 -7.21
N LEU A 430 11.87 -1.18 -6.31
CA LEU A 430 10.67 -1.55 -5.58
C LEU A 430 9.45 -1.74 -6.49
N LEU A 431 9.34 -1.00 -7.60
CA LEU A 431 8.26 -1.20 -8.56
C LEU A 431 8.31 -2.59 -9.19
N ASP A 432 9.50 -3.06 -9.54
CA ASP A 432 9.70 -4.40 -10.12
C ASP A 432 9.58 -5.47 -9.05
N PHE A 433 10.10 -5.22 -7.84
CA PHE A 433 9.94 -6.10 -6.67
C PHE A 433 8.46 -6.38 -6.36
N LEU A 434 7.63 -5.33 -6.32
CA LEU A 434 6.18 -5.44 -6.02
C LEU A 434 5.38 -6.09 -7.17
N LEU A 435 5.94 -6.15 -8.39
CA LEU A 435 5.35 -6.86 -9.52
C LEU A 435 5.60 -8.38 -9.45
N GLN A 436 6.69 -8.79 -8.79
CA GLN A 436 7.07 -10.20 -8.66
C GLN A 436 6.29 -10.94 -7.56
N GLU A 437 6.37 -12.26 -7.59
CA GLU A 437 5.90 -13.12 -6.50
C GLU A 437 6.69 -12.84 -5.21
N PRO A 438 6.04 -12.78 -4.03
CA PRO A 438 4.65 -13.15 -3.75
C PRO A 438 3.62 -12.01 -3.90
N PHE A 439 4.05 -10.76 -4.11
CA PHE A 439 3.18 -9.57 -4.09
C PHE A 439 2.29 -9.46 -5.33
N LYS A 440 2.85 -9.63 -6.53
CA LYS A 440 2.14 -9.63 -7.82
C LYS A 440 1.08 -8.51 -7.93
N ILE A 441 1.44 -7.28 -7.58
CA ILE A 441 0.55 -6.12 -7.67
C ILE A 441 0.58 -5.65 -9.12
N GLN A 442 -0.54 -5.74 -9.85
CA GLN A 442 -0.56 -5.47 -11.30
C GLN A 442 -0.63 -3.97 -11.63
N SER A 443 -1.31 -3.18 -10.80
CA SER A 443 -1.46 -1.74 -11.04
C SER A 443 -0.17 -0.98 -10.77
N TYR A 444 0.34 -0.30 -11.80
CA TYR A 444 1.53 0.55 -11.69
C TYR A 444 1.35 1.68 -10.68
N GLU A 445 0.20 2.36 -10.68
CA GLU A 445 -0.07 3.45 -9.74
C GLU A 445 -0.08 2.96 -8.28
N GLN A 446 -0.61 1.76 -8.03
CA GLN A 446 -0.56 1.15 -6.68
C GLN A 446 0.88 0.84 -6.28
N ARG A 447 1.65 0.17 -7.15
CA ARG A 447 3.08 -0.11 -6.90
C ARG A 447 3.86 1.16 -6.63
N LYS A 448 3.59 2.22 -7.39
CA LYS A 448 4.23 3.53 -7.24
C LYS A 448 3.91 4.20 -5.92
N LEU A 449 2.66 4.19 -5.48
CA LEU A 449 2.29 4.73 -4.16
C LEU A 449 2.98 3.97 -3.03
N ILE A 450 2.99 2.63 -3.10
CA ILE A 450 3.64 1.78 -2.10
C ILE A 450 5.15 2.03 -2.10
N ALA A 451 5.82 1.94 -3.26
CA ALA A 451 7.26 2.15 -3.38
C ALA A 451 7.70 3.53 -2.86
N ARG A 452 6.94 4.57 -3.18
CA ARG A 452 7.16 5.92 -2.65
C ARG A 452 7.00 5.96 -1.14
N TYR A 453 5.93 5.39 -0.58
CA TYR A 453 5.70 5.36 0.87
C TYR A 453 6.82 4.60 1.62
N LEU A 454 7.39 3.57 1.01
CA LEU A 454 8.46 2.78 1.61
C LEU A 454 9.81 3.51 1.64
N VAL A 455 10.07 4.40 0.67
CA VAL A 455 11.39 5.06 0.49
C VAL A 455 11.38 6.52 0.94
N GLU A 456 10.33 7.27 0.62
CA GLU A 456 10.23 8.70 0.92
C GLU A 456 10.18 8.94 2.43
N ASP A 457 10.88 9.98 2.89
CA ASP A 457 10.83 10.39 4.30
C ASP A 457 9.46 11.01 4.63
N ASN A 458 8.88 10.60 5.76
CA ASN A 458 7.59 11.06 6.24
C ASN A 458 7.65 12.41 6.98
N ASN A 459 8.85 12.99 7.18
CA ASN A 459 9.02 14.24 7.93
C ASN A 459 8.50 15.50 7.22
N GLU A 460 8.35 15.51 5.89
CA GLU A 460 7.97 16.69 5.10
C GLU A 460 6.69 16.48 4.28
N ASP A 461 5.75 17.44 4.27
CA ASP A 461 4.45 17.31 3.56
C ASP A 461 4.58 17.23 2.02
N TYR A 462 5.70 17.69 1.46
CA TYR A 462 5.99 17.69 0.04
C TYR A 462 7.39 17.16 -0.22
N VAL A 463 7.54 16.37 -1.28
CA VAL A 463 8.83 15.80 -1.69
C VAL A 463 9.06 16.07 -3.17
N VAL A 464 10.32 16.26 -3.55
CA VAL A 464 10.70 16.22 -4.96
C VAL A 464 10.66 14.76 -5.39
N TYR A 465 9.83 14.45 -6.39
CA TYR A 465 9.81 13.11 -6.94
C TYR A 465 11.09 12.84 -7.69
N ASP A 466 11.76 11.76 -7.30
CA ASP A 466 12.92 11.24 -7.99
C ASP A 466 12.83 9.71 -7.97
N ALA A 467 12.71 9.09 -9.14
CA ALA A 467 12.61 7.64 -9.28
C ALA A 467 13.90 6.90 -8.89
N LEU A 468 15.03 7.61 -8.88
CA LEU A 468 16.33 7.12 -8.44
C LEU A 468 16.55 7.32 -6.94
N ARG A 469 15.61 7.95 -6.23
CA ARG A 469 15.65 8.08 -4.79
C ARG A 469 15.73 6.70 -4.16
N SER A 470 16.70 6.52 -3.27
CA SER A 470 16.93 5.30 -2.51
C SER A 470 16.77 5.55 -1.02
N ASN A 471 16.57 4.46 -0.29
CA ASN A 471 16.66 4.44 1.16
C ASN A 471 17.26 3.10 1.60
N ASP A 472 17.75 3.05 2.83
CA ASP A 472 18.37 1.86 3.38
C ASP A 472 17.34 0.72 3.45
N VAL A 473 17.72 -0.47 3.01
CA VAL A 473 16.85 -1.66 2.93
C VAL A 473 16.25 -1.98 4.31
N SER A 474 17.00 -1.78 5.39
CA SER A 474 16.50 -1.98 6.76
C SER A 474 15.37 -1.02 7.12
N ILE A 475 15.44 0.24 6.66
CA ILE A 475 14.40 1.25 6.86
C ILE A 475 13.18 0.87 6.02
N VAL A 476 13.38 0.59 4.74
CA VAL A 476 12.33 0.15 3.81
C VAL A 476 11.58 -1.07 4.36
N LEU A 477 12.30 -2.09 4.84
CA LEU A 477 11.74 -3.28 5.44
C LEU A 477 10.97 -2.97 6.74
N SER A 478 11.48 -2.07 7.57
CA SER A 478 10.79 -1.62 8.78
C SER A 478 9.47 -0.91 8.43
N VAL A 479 9.48 -0.01 7.45
CA VAL A 479 8.28 0.69 6.97
C VAL A 479 7.30 -0.30 6.33
N PHE A 480 7.80 -1.29 5.58
CA PHE A 480 6.99 -2.36 5.01
C PHE A 480 6.28 -3.18 6.10
N LYS A 481 6.99 -3.59 7.15
CA LYS A 481 6.41 -4.29 8.32
C LYS A 481 5.34 -3.45 9.01
N GLN A 482 5.55 -2.14 9.13
CA GLN A 482 4.55 -1.23 9.67
C GLN A 482 3.31 -1.13 8.76
N LEU A 483 3.51 -1.13 7.43
CA LEU A 483 2.43 -1.05 6.45
C LEU A 483 1.50 -2.28 6.49
N ILE A 484 2.05 -3.49 6.59
CA ILE A 484 1.25 -4.74 6.70
C ILE A 484 0.73 -5.00 8.12
N GLY A 485 1.30 -4.31 9.12
CA GLY A 485 0.98 -4.45 10.53
C GLY A 485 1.53 -5.74 11.16
N LYS A 486 1.00 -6.12 12.34
CA LYS A 486 1.38 -7.38 13.00
C LYS A 486 1.02 -8.56 12.08
N TYR A 487 2.02 -9.21 11.51
CA TYR A 487 1.87 -10.30 10.55
C TYR A 487 2.29 -11.63 11.16
N GLU A 488 1.39 -12.62 11.13
CA GLU A 488 1.65 -13.98 11.60
C GLU A 488 0.79 -14.96 10.81
N LEU A 489 1.42 -16.02 10.29
CA LEU A 489 0.73 -17.09 9.56
C LEU A 489 -0.22 -17.84 10.50
N PHE A 490 -1.39 -18.23 9.99
CA PHE A 490 -2.29 -19.10 10.72
C PHE A 490 -1.74 -20.53 10.72
N THR A 491 -1.56 -21.12 11.90
CA THR A 491 -1.22 -22.55 11.96
C THR A 491 -2.47 -23.40 11.70
N LYS A 492 -2.32 -24.61 11.13
CA LYS A 492 -3.46 -25.52 10.91
C LYS A 492 -4.26 -25.79 12.20
N ARG A 493 -3.55 -25.90 13.34
CA ARG A 493 -4.19 -26.10 14.65
C ARG A 493 -5.00 -24.87 15.06
N GLU A 494 -4.43 -23.67 14.88
CA GLU A 494 -5.11 -22.41 15.17
C GLU A 494 -6.35 -22.22 14.31
N ILE A 495 -6.27 -22.48 13.00
CA ILE A 495 -7.42 -22.44 12.09
C ILE A 495 -8.53 -23.34 12.61
N ASN A 496 -8.24 -24.61 12.91
CA ASN A 496 -9.24 -25.55 13.42
C ASN A 496 -9.87 -25.07 14.73
N THR A 497 -9.08 -24.48 15.64
CA THR A 497 -9.62 -23.92 16.89
C THR A 497 -10.54 -22.74 16.62
N ILE A 498 -10.09 -21.77 15.82
CA ILE A 498 -10.86 -20.57 15.45
C ILE A 498 -12.16 -20.95 14.73
N GLU A 499 -12.11 -21.88 13.79
CA GLU A 499 -13.28 -22.33 13.03
C GLU A 499 -14.33 -22.98 13.93
N ASN A 500 -13.91 -23.84 14.85
CA ASN A 500 -14.83 -24.49 15.80
C ASN A 500 -15.48 -23.47 16.74
N GLU A 501 -14.71 -22.50 17.24
CA GLU A 501 -15.24 -21.42 18.09
C GLU A 501 -16.23 -20.53 17.32
N LEU A 502 -15.86 -20.09 16.11
CA LEU A 502 -16.71 -19.25 15.27
C LEU A 502 -17.99 -19.97 14.84
N LYS A 503 -17.91 -21.28 14.55
CA LYS A 503 -19.08 -22.09 14.25
C LYS A 503 -20.08 -22.09 15.40
N LEU A 504 -19.62 -22.35 16.64
CA LEU A 504 -20.49 -22.33 17.83
C LEU A 504 -21.11 -20.94 18.07
N ILE A 505 -20.35 -19.88 17.82
CA ILE A 505 -20.83 -18.50 17.96
C ILE A 505 -21.90 -18.22 16.91
N PHE A 506 -21.64 -18.48 15.64
CA PHE A 506 -22.58 -18.18 14.56
C PHE A 506 -23.83 -19.05 14.60
N GLU A 507 -23.75 -20.33 14.99
CA GLU A 507 -24.94 -21.17 15.20
C GLU A 507 -25.92 -20.56 16.22
N LYS A 508 -25.40 -19.91 17.28
CA LYS A 508 -26.24 -19.29 18.33
C LYS A 508 -26.72 -17.88 17.99
N SER A 509 -25.93 -17.13 17.22
CA SER A 509 -26.10 -15.67 17.08
C SER A 509 -26.43 -15.20 15.66
N GLN A 510 -26.45 -16.09 14.67
CA GLN A 510 -26.68 -15.75 13.25
C GLN A 510 -27.91 -14.87 13.03
N PHE A 511 -29.03 -15.14 13.70
CA PHE A 511 -30.23 -14.32 13.56
C PHE A 511 -30.01 -12.88 14.04
N SER A 512 -29.39 -12.72 15.23
CA SER A 512 -29.10 -11.40 15.80
C SER A 512 -28.13 -10.61 14.92
N ILE A 513 -27.06 -11.24 14.44
CA ILE A 513 -26.09 -10.55 13.56
C ILE A 513 -26.76 -10.13 12.25
N ASN A 514 -27.56 -11.02 11.64
CA ASN A 514 -28.24 -10.72 10.39
C ASN A 514 -29.23 -9.57 10.55
N ASP A 515 -30.02 -9.56 11.61
CA ASP A 515 -30.96 -8.46 11.90
C ASP A 515 -30.22 -7.13 12.12
N ALA A 516 -29.15 -7.15 12.92
CA ALA A 516 -28.32 -5.96 13.17
C ALA A 516 -27.69 -5.40 11.88
N ILE A 517 -27.12 -6.27 11.03
CA ILE A 517 -26.54 -5.85 9.73
C ILE A 517 -27.63 -5.30 8.80
N GLN A 518 -28.80 -5.95 8.73
CA GLN A 518 -29.91 -5.46 7.91
C GLN A 518 -30.33 -4.06 8.35
N GLN A 519 -30.50 -3.81 9.65
CA GLN A 519 -30.85 -2.50 10.18
C GLN A 519 -29.79 -1.42 9.83
N LEU A 520 -28.50 -1.75 9.93
CA LEU A 520 -27.39 -0.83 9.61
C LEU A 520 -27.30 -0.51 8.11
N THR A 521 -27.69 -1.46 7.26
CA THR A 521 -27.55 -1.34 5.79
C THR A 521 -28.81 -0.84 5.07
N LEU A 522 -29.95 -0.71 5.76
CA LEU A 522 -31.25 -0.28 5.18
C LEU A 522 -31.19 0.93 4.24
N LYS A 523 -30.32 1.91 4.52
CA LYS A 523 -30.19 3.15 3.74
C LYS A 523 -29.08 3.10 2.68
N LYS A 524 -28.25 2.05 2.65
CA LYS A 524 -27.07 1.93 1.80
C LYS A 524 -27.39 1.21 0.49
N LYS A 525 -27.86 1.97 -0.51
CA LYS A 525 -28.33 1.44 -1.81
C LYS A 525 -27.24 0.79 -2.67
N HIS A 526 -25.96 1.04 -2.39
CA HIS A 526 -24.83 0.44 -3.11
C HIS A 526 -24.51 -1.00 -2.67
N LEU A 527 -25.07 -1.46 -1.54
CA LEU A 527 -24.85 -2.80 -1.01
C LEU A 527 -25.95 -3.76 -1.48
N LYS A 528 -25.56 -4.97 -1.90
CA LYS A 528 -26.51 -6.04 -2.23
C LYS A 528 -26.91 -6.83 -0.98
N PRO A 529 -28.05 -7.55 -0.99
CA PRO A 529 -28.40 -8.46 0.11
C PRO A 529 -27.27 -9.44 0.41
N GLY A 530 -26.97 -9.65 1.70
CA GLY A 530 -25.85 -10.49 2.14
C GLY A 530 -24.48 -9.80 2.17
N GLN A 531 -24.43 -8.49 1.90
CA GLN A 531 -23.22 -7.66 1.94
C GLN A 531 -23.34 -6.54 2.98
N CYS A 532 -22.21 -6.16 3.58
CA CYS A 532 -22.10 -5.00 4.45
C CYS A 532 -20.70 -4.39 4.36
N GLU A 533 -20.55 -3.12 4.75
CA GLU A 533 -19.21 -2.55 4.92
C GLU A 533 -18.56 -3.11 6.18
N LYS A 534 -17.23 -3.16 6.22
CA LYS A 534 -16.48 -3.64 7.40
C LYS A 534 -16.92 -2.96 8.71
N VAL A 535 -17.17 -1.66 8.68
CA VAL A 535 -17.61 -0.89 9.86
C VAL A 535 -18.99 -1.35 10.34
N ASP A 536 -19.91 -1.62 9.41
CA ASP A 536 -21.25 -2.12 9.76
C ASP A 536 -21.16 -3.53 10.36
N TYR A 537 -20.28 -4.38 9.82
CA TYR A 537 -20.04 -5.72 10.36
C TYR A 537 -19.53 -5.67 11.80
N GLU A 538 -18.50 -4.87 12.07
CA GLU A 538 -17.95 -4.70 13.41
C GLU A 538 -18.98 -4.10 14.39
N GLN A 539 -19.82 -3.18 13.92
CA GLN A 539 -20.89 -2.60 14.73
C GLN A 539 -22.01 -3.62 15.02
N ALA A 540 -22.37 -4.46 14.05
CA ALA A 540 -23.34 -5.52 14.25
C ALA A 540 -22.84 -6.57 15.26
N ILE A 541 -21.57 -6.98 15.19
CA ILE A 541 -20.95 -7.88 16.18
C ILE A 541 -21.07 -7.31 17.60
N LYS A 542 -20.85 -5.99 17.76
CA LYS A 542 -21.01 -5.31 19.06
C LYS A 542 -22.47 -5.26 19.52
N PHE A 543 -23.42 -4.96 18.63
CA PHE A 543 -24.85 -4.93 18.95
C PHE A 543 -25.42 -6.31 19.29
N SER A 544 -24.87 -7.36 18.70
CA SER A 544 -25.20 -8.74 19.03
C SER A 544 -24.51 -9.26 20.30
N GLU A 545 -23.76 -8.41 21.02
CA GLU A 545 -23.00 -8.75 22.24
C GLU A 545 -22.01 -9.92 22.03
N ILE A 546 -21.48 -10.05 20.81
CA ILE A 546 -20.54 -11.11 20.47
C ILE A 546 -19.13 -10.62 20.71
N ASN A 547 -18.41 -11.34 21.58
CA ASN A 547 -17.01 -11.08 21.84
C ASN A 547 -16.12 -11.91 20.92
N LEU A 548 -15.74 -11.33 19.78
CA LEU A 548 -14.71 -11.89 18.91
C LEU A 548 -13.34 -11.36 19.27
N SER A 549 -12.37 -12.26 19.39
CA SER A 549 -10.96 -11.87 19.53
C SER A 549 -10.45 -11.20 18.24
N PRO A 550 -9.42 -10.34 18.30
CA PRO A 550 -8.83 -9.72 17.11
C PRO A 550 -8.37 -10.73 16.07
N ARG A 551 -7.88 -11.91 16.51
CA ARG A 551 -7.40 -12.98 15.63
C ARG A 551 -8.54 -13.72 14.91
N GLN A 552 -9.66 -13.94 15.59
CA GLN A 552 -10.88 -14.47 14.97
C GLN A 552 -11.46 -13.51 13.92
N LEU A 553 -11.49 -12.20 14.23
CA LEU A 553 -11.91 -11.18 13.27
C LEU A 553 -10.97 -11.13 12.05
N GLU A 554 -9.65 -11.20 12.28
CA GLU A 554 -8.68 -11.29 11.19
C GLU A 554 -8.96 -12.52 10.31
N TYR A 555 -9.23 -13.68 10.91
CA TYR A 555 -9.55 -14.90 10.17
C TYR A 555 -10.82 -14.75 9.32
N ILE A 556 -11.86 -14.10 9.85
CA ILE A 556 -13.09 -13.78 9.10
C ILE A 556 -12.79 -12.90 7.89
N TYR A 557 -11.99 -11.85 8.06
CA TYR A 557 -11.61 -10.95 6.96
C TYR A 557 -10.72 -11.65 5.94
N PHE A 558 -9.81 -12.51 6.39
CA PHE A 558 -8.99 -13.34 5.54
C PHE A 558 -9.82 -14.32 4.71
N LEU A 559 -10.82 -14.98 5.30
CA LEU A 559 -11.77 -15.84 4.58
C LEU A 559 -12.58 -15.03 3.54
N ASN A 560 -13.09 -13.86 3.94
CA ASN A 560 -13.80 -12.97 3.02
C ASN A 560 -12.94 -12.58 1.81
N TYR A 561 -11.69 -12.17 2.07
CA TYR A 561 -10.73 -11.85 1.02
C TYR A 561 -10.41 -13.05 0.15
N THR A 562 -10.22 -14.23 0.73
CA THR A 562 -9.90 -15.45 -0.03
C THR A 562 -11.02 -15.80 -1.02
N PHE A 563 -12.29 -15.65 -0.62
CA PHE A 563 -13.43 -15.97 -1.48
C PHE A 563 -13.79 -14.87 -2.48
N PHE A 564 -13.66 -13.60 -2.11
CA PHE A 564 -14.22 -12.48 -2.88
C PHE A 564 -13.19 -11.47 -3.38
N GLN A 565 -11.95 -11.52 -2.88
CA GLN A 565 -10.88 -10.57 -3.18
C GLN A 565 -11.29 -9.11 -2.90
N ASP A 566 -12.18 -8.91 -1.92
CA ASP A 566 -12.70 -7.61 -1.50
C ASP A 566 -12.40 -7.38 -0.01
N LEU A 567 -11.84 -6.21 0.29
CA LEU A 567 -11.47 -5.76 1.63
C LEU A 567 -12.45 -4.75 2.24
N CYS A 568 -13.24 -4.09 1.40
CA CYS A 568 -14.17 -3.04 1.80
C CYS A 568 -15.54 -3.64 2.14
N ILE A 569 -15.96 -4.65 1.38
CA ILE A 569 -17.25 -5.32 1.53
C ILE A 569 -17.08 -6.70 2.16
N ILE A 570 -17.83 -6.93 3.24
CA ILE A 570 -17.96 -8.22 3.90
C ILE A 570 -19.22 -8.92 3.39
N TYR A 571 -19.03 -10.08 2.76
CA TYR A 571 -20.08 -10.97 2.28
C TYR A 571 -20.55 -11.85 3.45
N TYR A 572 -21.10 -11.22 4.48
CA TYR A 572 -21.34 -11.82 5.79
C TYR A 572 -22.19 -13.08 5.71
N GLN A 573 -23.15 -13.15 4.79
CA GLN A 573 -24.02 -14.31 4.64
C GLN A 573 -23.27 -15.52 4.08
N ASN A 574 -22.33 -15.30 3.15
CA ASN A 574 -21.46 -16.35 2.63
C ASN A 574 -20.47 -16.82 3.68
N VAL A 575 -19.88 -15.87 4.43
CA VAL A 575 -18.99 -16.18 5.56
C VAL A 575 -19.71 -17.02 6.61
N MET A 576 -20.92 -16.64 7.04
CA MET A 576 -21.70 -17.45 8.00
C MET A 576 -22.06 -18.81 7.43
N THR A 577 -22.42 -18.88 6.15
CA THR A 577 -22.74 -20.14 5.47
C THR A 577 -21.55 -21.10 5.44
N TYR A 578 -20.33 -20.59 5.28
CA TYR A 578 -19.10 -21.38 5.35
C TYR A 578 -19.00 -22.14 6.67
N PHE A 579 -19.18 -21.45 7.81
CA PHE A 579 -19.12 -22.08 9.13
C PHE A 579 -20.28 -23.05 9.39
N ASN A 580 -21.47 -22.78 8.85
CA ASN A 580 -22.65 -23.64 9.03
C ASN A 580 -22.66 -24.89 8.13
N LYS A 581 -21.90 -24.90 7.02
CA LYS A 581 -21.88 -26.01 6.06
C LYS A 581 -20.81 -27.07 6.31
N SER A 582 -19.80 -26.81 7.13
CA SER A 582 -18.80 -27.82 7.54
C SER A 582 -19.45 -28.87 8.44
N LYS A 583 -20.05 -29.89 7.83
CA LYS A 583 -20.51 -31.14 8.45
C LYS A 583 -19.58 -32.28 8.10
#